data_AF-A0A6I8PQW0-F1
#
_entry.id   AF-A0A6I8PQW0-F1
#
_cell.length_a   1.000
_cell.length_b   1.000
_cell.length_c   1.000
_cell.angle_alpha   90.00
_cell.angle_beta   90.00
_cell.angle_gamma   90.00
#
_symmetry.space_group_name_H-M   'P 1'
#
loop_
_entity.id
_entity.type
_entity.pdbx_description
1 polymer ?
#
loop_
_entity_poly.entity_id
_entity_poly.type
_entity_poly.pdbx_seq_one_letter_code
_entity_poly.pdbx_strand_id
1 'polypeptide(L)'
;MLRIGISQGCSAMMTARYRPTWDLALDPLVSCKLCLGEYPVEQMTTIAQCQCIFCTLCLKQYVELLIREGLETAISCPDATCPKRGHLQENEIECMVATEIMQRYKKLQFEKEVLMDPCRTWCPSSTCQAVCQLQEAGPQAPQLVQCQACHLEFCSACKASWHPGQGCQEAMPITFLPGETRTTSSSSITIKGLVETS
;
A
#
# COMPACT_ATOMS: atom_id res chain seq x y z
N MET A 1 11.99 -67.04 53.59
CA MET A 1 10.77 -67.72 53.10
C MET A 1 10.07 -66.71 52.19
N LEU A 2 9.74 -66.93 50.93
CA LEU A 2 9.56 -68.15 50.14
C LEU A 2 10.39 -68.10 48.84
N ARG A 3 10.89 -69.27 48.46
CA ARG A 3 11.31 -69.63 47.10
C ARG A 3 10.06 -69.88 46.25
N ILE A 4 10.09 -69.53 44.97
CA ILE A 4 9.67 -70.39 43.84
C ILE A 4 10.53 -69.98 42.64
N GLY A 5 11.13 -70.98 41.98
CA GLY A 5 11.88 -70.82 40.73
C GLY A 5 11.14 -71.42 39.52
N ILE A 6 11.92 -71.69 38.46
CA ILE A 6 11.58 -72.31 37.16
C ILE A 6 11.09 -71.23 36.16
N SER A 7 11.56 -71.07 34.92
CA SER A 7 12.11 -72.00 33.94
C SER A 7 12.83 -71.27 32.80
N GLN A 8 13.92 -71.88 32.32
CA GLN A 8 14.30 -72.09 30.91
C GLN A 8 14.26 -70.93 29.90
N GLY A 9 15.44 -70.65 29.35
CA GLY A 9 15.55 -70.08 28.01
C GLY A 9 15.17 -71.08 26.93
N CYS A 10 14.67 -70.56 25.82
CA CYS A 10 14.71 -71.20 24.51
C CYS A 10 15.03 -70.13 23.47
N SER A 11 16.11 -70.35 22.73
CA SER A 11 16.49 -69.59 21.55
C SER A 11 15.33 -69.45 20.58
N ALA A 12 15.05 -68.22 20.16
CA ALA A 12 14.50 -67.96 18.85
C ALA A 12 15.16 -66.69 18.32
N MET A 13 16.09 -66.87 17.38
CA MET A 13 16.53 -65.80 16.49
C MET A 13 15.29 -65.31 15.74
N MET A 14 14.65 -64.24 16.23
CA MET A 14 13.78 -63.46 15.35
C MET A 14 14.70 -62.69 14.43
N THR A 15 14.78 -63.15 13.19
CA THR A 15 15.33 -62.40 12.07
C THR A 15 14.73 -61.00 12.12
N ALA A 16 15.53 -60.03 12.55
CA ALA A 16 15.23 -58.62 12.39
C ALA A 16 15.00 -58.41 10.90
N ARG A 17 13.74 -58.39 10.47
CA ARG A 17 13.36 -57.73 9.24
C ARG A 17 13.47 -56.24 9.54
N TYR A 18 14.73 -55.76 9.56
CA TYR A 18 15.02 -54.37 9.30
C TYR A 18 14.49 -54.11 7.90
N ARG A 19 13.25 -53.66 7.85
CA ARG A 19 12.62 -53.13 6.66
C ARG A 19 12.93 -51.64 6.77
N PRO A 20 13.93 -51.09 6.06
CA PRO A 20 13.95 -49.67 5.85
C PRO A 20 12.78 -49.42 4.92
N THR A 21 11.58 -49.19 5.47
CA THR A 21 10.57 -48.44 4.74
C THR A 21 11.12 -47.03 4.75
N TRP A 22 11.81 -46.71 3.68
CA TRP A 22 11.89 -45.37 3.12
C TRP A 22 10.46 -44.92 2.79
N ASP A 23 9.64 -44.75 3.83
CA ASP A 23 8.57 -43.78 3.81
C ASP A 23 9.28 -42.43 3.81
N LEU A 24 9.71 -42.03 2.60
CA LEU A 24 9.85 -40.64 2.26
C LEU A 24 8.44 -40.06 2.42
N ALA A 25 8.08 -39.71 3.64
CA ALA A 25 6.92 -38.89 3.91
C ALA A 25 7.19 -37.58 3.17
N LEU A 26 6.66 -37.46 1.96
CA LEU A 26 6.64 -36.20 1.24
C LEU A 26 5.87 -35.25 2.14
N ASP A 27 6.53 -34.18 2.59
CA ASP A 27 5.87 -33.16 3.40
C ASP A 27 4.62 -32.68 2.65
N PRO A 28 3.47 -32.55 3.34
CA PRO A 28 2.23 -32.17 2.69
C PRO A 28 2.37 -30.80 2.03
N LEU A 29 2.25 -30.77 0.70
CA LEU A 29 2.29 -29.54 -0.08
C LEU A 29 0.93 -28.84 -0.06
N VAL A 30 0.96 -27.51 -0.15
CA VAL A 30 -0.22 -26.66 -0.27
C VAL A 30 -0.14 -25.90 -1.60
N SER A 31 -1.27 -25.69 -2.26
CA SER A 31 -1.32 -24.93 -3.51
C SER A 31 -1.51 -23.43 -3.24
N CYS A 32 -0.69 -22.59 -3.87
CA CYS A 32 -0.83 -21.14 -3.83
C CYS A 32 -1.80 -20.66 -4.90
N LYS A 33 -2.83 -19.89 -4.52
CA LYS A 33 -3.84 -19.37 -5.45
C LYS A 33 -3.36 -18.26 -6.38
N LEU A 34 -2.21 -17.63 -6.11
CA LEU A 34 -1.67 -16.53 -6.91
C LEU A 34 -0.78 -17.01 -8.05
N CYS A 35 0.14 -17.95 -7.77
CA CYS A 35 1.04 -18.50 -8.79
C CYS A 35 0.66 -19.91 -9.25
N LEU A 36 -0.35 -20.54 -8.63
CA LEU A 36 -0.80 -21.91 -8.88
C LEU A 36 0.26 -23.00 -8.63
N GLY A 37 1.37 -22.65 -7.95
CA GLY A 37 2.42 -23.59 -7.56
C GLY A 37 2.11 -24.31 -6.24
N GLU A 38 2.77 -25.44 -6.02
CA GLU A 38 2.69 -26.23 -4.78
C GLU A 38 3.95 -26.04 -3.94
N TYR A 39 3.79 -25.81 -2.64
CA TYR A 39 4.88 -25.48 -1.72
C TYR A 39 4.71 -26.16 -0.36
N PRO A 40 5.82 -26.48 0.34
CA PRO A 40 5.77 -26.89 1.74
C PRO A 40 5.11 -25.83 2.61
N VAL A 41 4.51 -26.25 3.73
CA VAL A 41 3.82 -25.34 4.65
C VAL A 41 4.74 -24.26 5.20
N GLU A 42 6.04 -24.52 5.39
CA GLU A 42 7.00 -23.49 5.87
C GLU A 42 7.20 -22.34 4.87
N GLN A 43 6.91 -22.55 3.59
CA GLN A 43 7.00 -21.54 2.53
C GLN A 43 5.66 -20.85 2.26
N MET A 44 4.67 -21.13 3.11
CA MET A 44 3.36 -20.53 3.06
C MET A 44 3.18 -19.48 4.16
N THR A 45 2.33 -18.51 3.88
CA THR A 45 1.95 -17.46 4.82
C THR A 45 0.44 -17.36 4.86
N THR A 46 -0.10 -17.37 6.08
CA THR A 46 -1.53 -17.30 6.35
C THR A 46 -1.88 -15.90 6.84
N ILE A 47 -2.86 -15.26 6.22
CA ILE A 47 -3.35 -13.95 6.65
C ILE A 47 -4.22 -14.13 7.90
N ALA A 48 -3.87 -13.47 9.00
CA ALA A 48 -4.49 -13.68 10.30
C ALA A 48 -6.01 -13.42 10.31
N GLN A 49 -6.49 -12.36 9.64
CA GLN A 49 -7.91 -11.99 9.67
C GLN A 49 -8.82 -12.99 8.94
N CYS A 50 -8.37 -13.52 7.79
CA CYS A 50 -9.22 -14.35 6.93
C CYS A 50 -8.82 -15.82 6.83
N GLN A 51 -7.62 -16.18 7.30
CA GLN A 51 -7.04 -17.52 7.20
C GLN A 51 -6.78 -17.99 5.76
N CYS A 52 -6.78 -17.06 4.79
CA CYS A 52 -6.33 -17.36 3.43
C CYS A 52 -4.81 -17.59 3.44
N ILE A 53 -4.37 -18.60 2.68
CA ILE A 53 -2.97 -19.03 2.61
C ILE A 53 -2.41 -18.85 1.20
N PHE A 54 -1.20 -18.32 1.11
CA PHE A 54 -0.47 -18.11 -0.14
C PHE A 54 1.01 -18.43 0.07
N CYS A 55 1.76 -18.70 -0.99
CA CYS A 55 3.20 -18.80 -0.84
C CYS A 55 3.79 -17.44 -0.43
N THR A 56 4.77 -17.47 0.45
CA THR A 56 5.38 -16.27 1.05
C THR A 56 5.89 -15.31 -0.02
N LEU A 57 6.45 -15.83 -1.11
CA LEU A 57 6.99 -15.01 -2.21
C LEU A 57 5.89 -14.18 -2.89
N CYS A 58 4.76 -14.79 -3.25
CA CYS A 58 3.66 -14.07 -3.90
C CYS A 58 3.04 -13.04 -2.97
N LEU A 59 2.85 -13.37 -1.69
CA LEU A 59 2.26 -12.43 -0.75
C LEU A 59 3.19 -11.23 -0.51
N LYS A 60 4.50 -11.44 -0.40
CA LYS A 60 5.50 -10.35 -0.31
C LYS A 60 5.44 -9.42 -1.51
N GLN A 61 5.47 -9.97 -2.73
CA GLN A 61 5.42 -9.18 -3.97
C GLN A 61 4.13 -8.37 -4.06
N TYR A 62 3.00 -8.96 -3.72
CA TYR A 62 1.71 -8.29 -3.69
C TYR A 62 1.69 -7.10 -2.71
N VAL A 63 2.17 -7.31 -1.48
CA VAL A 63 2.25 -6.27 -0.46
C VAL A 63 3.17 -5.13 -0.89
N GLU A 64 4.37 -5.46 -1.39
CA GLU A 64 5.31 -4.44 -1.88
C GLU A 64 4.74 -3.63 -3.03
N LEU A 65 4.06 -4.28 -3.98
CA LEU A 65 3.43 -3.61 -5.12
C LEU A 65 2.41 -2.56 -4.63
N LEU A 66 1.47 -2.96 -3.77
CA LEU A 66 0.41 -2.07 -3.28
C LEU A 66 0.97 -0.87 -2.50
N ILE A 67 2.01 -1.09 -1.69
CA ILE A 67 2.66 0.01 -0.97
C ILE A 67 3.40 0.96 -1.92
N ARG A 68 4.02 0.42 -2.97
CA ARG A 68 4.71 1.25 -3.99
C ARG A 68 3.71 2.10 -4.77
N GLU A 69 2.61 1.50 -5.22
CA GLU A 69 1.55 2.21 -5.94
C GLU A 69 0.84 3.24 -5.05
N GLY A 70 0.68 2.95 -3.75
CA GLY A 70 0.15 3.89 -2.77
C GLY A 70 -1.34 4.21 -2.92
N LEU A 71 -2.08 3.37 -3.65
CA LEU A 71 -3.51 3.56 -3.92
C LEU A 71 -4.38 3.28 -2.68
N GLU A 72 -3.98 2.31 -1.86
CA GLU A 72 -4.73 1.90 -0.66
C GLU A 72 -3.80 1.85 0.56
N THR A 73 -4.28 2.38 1.69
CA THR A 73 -3.56 2.33 2.97
C THR A 73 -3.86 1.09 3.80
N ALA A 74 -4.83 0.28 3.38
CA ALA A 74 -5.23 -0.96 4.03
C ALA A 74 -5.09 -2.08 3.00
N ILE A 75 -4.15 -2.99 3.22
CA ILE A 75 -3.81 -4.01 2.23
C ILE A 75 -4.81 -5.16 2.36
N SER A 76 -5.71 -5.26 1.39
CA SER A 76 -6.75 -6.30 1.34
C SER A 76 -6.17 -7.68 0.99
N CYS A 77 -6.87 -8.74 1.39
CA CYS A 77 -6.56 -10.11 0.99
C CYS A 77 -6.53 -10.25 -0.54
N PRO A 78 -5.51 -10.91 -1.13
CA PRO A 78 -5.43 -11.10 -2.58
C PRO A 78 -6.56 -11.96 -3.19
N ASP A 79 -7.23 -12.79 -2.38
CA ASP A 79 -8.32 -13.64 -2.85
C ASP A 79 -9.61 -12.82 -2.99
N ALA A 80 -10.01 -12.55 -4.23
CA ALA A 80 -11.24 -11.83 -4.55
C ALA A 80 -12.52 -12.54 -4.06
N THR A 81 -12.45 -13.85 -3.82
CA THR A 81 -13.54 -14.67 -3.28
C THR A 81 -13.44 -14.88 -1.77
N CYS A 82 -12.50 -14.19 -1.10
CA CYS A 82 -12.33 -14.26 0.35
C CYS A 82 -13.64 -13.90 1.07
N PRO A 83 -14.28 -14.83 1.80
CA PRO A 83 -15.59 -14.60 2.40
C PRO A 83 -15.53 -13.53 3.50
N LYS A 84 -14.38 -13.43 4.18
CA LYS A 84 -14.15 -12.49 5.28
C LYS A 84 -13.63 -11.13 4.81
N ARG A 85 -13.25 -10.99 3.53
CA ARG A 85 -12.60 -9.78 2.98
C ARG A 85 -11.52 -9.22 3.93
N GLY A 86 -10.65 -10.10 4.40
CA GLY A 86 -9.66 -9.77 5.42
C GLY A 86 -8.60 -8.80 4.90
N HIS A 87 -7.92 -8.14 5.82
CA HIS A 87 -6.81 -7.23 5.54
C HIS A 87 -5.57 -7.69 6.31
N LEU A 88 -4.41 -7.41 5.75
CA LEU A 88 -3.14 -7.68 6.41
C LEU A 88 -2.91 -6.70 7.55
N GLN A 89 -2.45 -7.21 8.68
CA GLN A 89 -2.06 -6.42 9.84
C GLN A 89 -0.69 -5.78 9.66
N GLU A 90 -0.43 -4.70 10.39
CA GLU A 90 0.84 -3.97 10.30
C GLU A 90 2.05 -4.86 10.61
N ASN A 91 1.95 -5.74 11.62
CA ASN A 91 3.01 -6.69 11.96
C ASN A 91 3.24 -7.75 10.88
N GLU A 92 2.18 -8.19 10.17
CA GLU A 92 2.32 -9.11 9.03
C GLU A 92 3.08 -8.43 7.89
N ILE A 93 2.74 -7.17 7.60
CA ILE A 93 3.40 -6.35 6.57
C ILE A 93 4.87 -6.12 6.92
N GLU A 94 5.16 -5.73 8.17
CA GLU A 94 6.52 -5.44 8.64
C GLU A 94 7.46 -6.65 8.52
N CYS A 95 6.97 -7.87 8.75
CA CYS A 95 7.76 -9.09 8.55
C CYS A 95 8.00 -9.43 7.06
N MET A 96 7.21 -8.86 6.15
CA MET A 96 7.24 -9.20 4.74
C MET A 96 8.06 -8.26 3.87
N VAL A 97 8.16 -6.99 4.26
CA VAL A 97 8.77 -5.95 3.42
C VAL A 97 10.07 -5.39 4.03
N ALA A 98 10.90 -4.79 3.19
CA ALA A 98 12.07 -4.06 3.65
C ALA A 98 11.67 -2.80 4.44
N THR A 99 12.55 -2.33 5.34
CA THR A 99 12.32 -1.15 6.19
C THR A 99 11.90 0.09 5.41
N GLU A 100 12.51 0.34 4.24
CA GLU A 100 12.15 1.48 3.38
C GLU A 100 10.70 1.41 2.89
N ILE A 101 10.25 0.23 2.47
CA ILE A 101 8.87 0.00 2.04
C ILE A 101 7.92 0.16 3.23
N MET A 102 8.30 -0.34 4.41
CA MET A 102 7.49 -0.16 5.63
C MET A 102 7.37 1.31 6.04
N GLN A 103 8.43 2.09 5.91
CA GLN A 103 8.40 3.54 6.15
C GLN A 103 7.46 4.25 5.18
N ARG A 104 7.47 3.85 3.90
CA ARG A 104 6.51 4.36 2.91
C ARG A 104 5.06 4.02 3.30
N TYR A 105 4.80 2.78 3.72
CA TYR A 105 3.47 2.37 4.18
C TYR A 105 2.98 3.21 5.37
N LYS A 106 3.82 3.41 6.38
CA LYS A 106 3.52 4.28 7.53
C LYS A 106 3.26 5.73 7.11
N LYS A 107 4.04 6.25 6.16
CA LYS A 107 3.82 7.60 5.61
C LYS A 107 2.45 7.72 4.95
N LEU A 108 2.07 6.75 4.12
CA LEU A 108 0.76 6.73 3.45
C LEU A 108 -0.40 6.66 4.46
N GLN A 109 -0.26 5.86 5.52
CA GLN A 109 -1.24 5.79 6.60
C GLN A 109 -1.39 7.14 7.31
N PHE A 110 -0.29 7.79 7.65
CA PHE A 110 -0.31 9.12 8.28
C PHE A 110 -0.94 10.17 7.36
N GLU A 111 -0.60 10.16 6.07
CA GLU A 111 -1.19 11.07 5.09
C GLU A 111 -2.71 10.96 5.02
N LYS A 112 -3.21 9.73 5.06
CA LYS A 112 -4.65 9.49 5.12
C LYS A 112 -5.26 9.90 6.45
N GLU A 113 -4.62 9.62 7.59
CA GLU A 113 -5.10 10.07 8.90
C GLU A 113 -5.29 11.59 8.92
N VAL A 114 -4.31 12.34 8.42
CA VAL A 114 -4.38 13.80 8.33
C VAL A 114 -5.50 14.27 7.41
N LEU A 115 -5.74 13.58 6.29
CA LEU A 115 -6.83 13.92 5.36
C LEU A 115 -8.22 13.68 5.98
N MET A 116 -8.33 12.67 6.85
CA MET A 116 -9.59 12.30 7.49
C MET A 116 -9.89 13.12 8.75
N ASP A 117 -8.90 13.79 9.32
CA ASP A 117 -9.05 14.64 10.51
C ASP A 117 -9.44 16.08 10.08
N PRO A 118 -10.69 16.53 10.36
CA PRO A 118 -11.14 17.87 9.98
C PRO A 118 -10.40 19.00 10.72
N CYS A 119 -9.68 18.67 11.79
CA CYS A 119 -8.92 19.59 12.62
C CYS A 119 -7.44 19.68 12.19
N ARG A 120 -7.07 19.02 11.09
CA ARG A 120 -5.70 19.05 10.54
C ARG A 120 -5.70 19.49 9.08
N THR A 121 -4.59 20.12 8.68
CA THR A 121 -4.31 20.45 7.27
C THR A 121 -2.84 20.36 6.96
N TRP A 122 -2.50 20.01 5.73
CA TRP A 122 -1.15 20.16 5.21
C TRP A 122 -0.81 21.63 4.95
N CYS A 123 0.44 22.00 5.21
CA CYS A 123 1.02 23.26 4.74
C CYS A 123 1.10 23.22 3.20
N PRO A 124 0.65 24.28 2.49
CA PRO A 124 0.67 24.32 1.03
C PRO A 124 2.07 24.48 0.43
N SER A 125 3.09 24.78 1.24
CA SER A 125 4.47 24.85 0.78
C SER A 125 4.97 23.45 0.37
N SER A 126 5.39 23.32 -0.89
CA SER A 126 5.87 22.06 -1.47
C SER A 126 7.11 21.50 -0.78
N THR A 127 7.89 22.34 -0.09
CA THR A 127 9.12 21.94 0.61
C THR A 127 8.91 21.70 2.10
N CYS A 128 7.77 22.11 2.66
CA CYS A 128 7.54 22.06 4.11
C CYS A 128 6.95 20.72 4.56
N GLN A 129 5.87 20.26 3.91
CA GLN A 129 5.15 19.03 4.26
C GLN A 129 4.79 18.93 5.76
N ALA A 130 4.59 20.05 6.46
CA ALA A 130 4.17 20.04 7.85
C ALA A 130 2.64 19.95 7.97
N VAL A 131 2.16 19.25 9.00
CA VAL A 131 0.75 19.23 9.39
C VAL A 131 0.49 20.38 10.37
N CYS A 132 -0.53 21.19 10.07
CA CYS A 132 -0.97 22.31 10.89
C CYS A 132 -2.30 21.97 11.55
N GLN A 133 -2.50 22.45 12.78
CA GLN A 133 -3.77 22.32 13.50
C GLN A 133 -4.73 23.43 13.09
N LEU A 134 -5.99 23.09 12.95
CA LEU A 134 -7.11 24.00 12.77
C LEU A 134 -7.86 24.17 14.09
N GLN A 135 -8.51 25.31 14.25
CA GLN A 135 -9.44 25.47 15.37
C GLN A 135 -10.73 24.72 15.05
N GLU A 136 -11.32 24.09 16.06
CA GLU A 136 -12.70 23.58 16.01
C GLU A 136 -13.68 24.76 15.93
N ALA A 137 -13.73 25.41 14.78
CA ALA A 137 -14.82 26.30 14.42
C ALA A 137 -15.75 25.53 13.48
N GLY A 138 -17.03 25.93 13.47
CA GLY A 138 -18.07 25.27 12.68
C GLY A 138 -17.68 25.01 11.22
N PRO A 139 -18.36 24.06 10.55
CA PRO A 139 -17.92 23.51 9.29
C PRO A 139 -17.65 24.60 8.24
N GLN A 140 -16.46 24.54 7.64
CA GLN A 140 -16.09 25.20 6.37
C GLN A 140 -15.86 26.72 6.39
N ALA A 141 -15.88 27.41 7.54
CA ALA A 141 -15.47 28.81 7.58
C ALA A 141 -13.95 28.94 7.30
N PRO A 142 -13.50 29.82 6.37
CA PRO A 142 -12.09 30.01 6.11
C PRO A 142 -11.38 30.58 7.35
N GLN A 143 -10.30 29.93 7.76
CA GLN A 143 -9.51 30.27 8.94
C GLN A 143 -8.09 30.67 8.53
N LEU A 144 -7.48 31.58 9.28
CA LEU A 144 -6.06 31.85 9.19
C LEU A 144 -5.31 30.67 9.82
N VAL A 145 -4.36 30.10 9.07
CA VAL A 145 -3.47 29.06 9.56
C VAL A 145 -2.04 29.55 9.44
N GLN A 146 -1.28 29.48 10.53
CA GLN A 146 0.15 29.75 10.54
C GLN A 146 0.92 28.45 10.74
N CYS A 147 1.73 28.08 9.74
CA CYS A 147 2.58 26.89 9.82
C CYS A 147 3.72 27.12 10.82
N GLN A 148 3.85 26.28 11.84
CA GLN A 148 4.91 26.41 12.85
C GLN A 148 6.31 26.02 12.35
N ALA A 149 6.39 25.30 11.22
CA ALA A 149 7.67 24.85 10.66
C ALA A 149 8.30 25.85 9.69
N CYS A 150 7.50 26.60 8.93
CA CYS A 150 7.98 27.55 7.92
C CYS A 150 7.40 28.96 8.04
N HIS A 151 6.57 29.20 9.05
CA HIS A 151 5.89 30.47 9.34
C HIS A 151 5.00 31.02 8.22
N LEU A 152 4.67 30.21 7.22
CA LEU A 152 3.73 30.57 6.16
C LEU A 152 2.31 30.72 6.73
N GLU A 153 1.67 31.83 6.37
CA GLU A 153 0.28 32.14 6.69
C GLU A 153 -0.61 31.88 5.47
N PHE A 154 -1.64 31.05 5.64
CA PHE A 154 -2.51 30.63 4.54
C PHE A 154 -3.95 30.41 5.00
N CYS A 155 -4.87 30.40 4.02
CA CYS A 155 -6.28 30.10 4.23
C CYS A 155 -6.51 28.58 4.36
N SER A 156 -7.21 28.15 5.41
CA SER A 156 -7.56 26.74 5.61
C SER A 156 -8.40 26.14 4.48
N ALA A 157 -9.20 26.95 3.79
CA ALA A 157 -10.12 26.49 2.74
C ALA A 157 -9.45 26.40 1.35
N CYS A 158 -8.92 27.50 0.81
CA CYS A 158 -8.36 27.55 -0.55
C CYS A 158 -6.85 27.28 -0.63
N LYS A 159 -6.16 27.22 0.52
CA LYS A 159 -4.70 27.05 0.64
C LYS A 159 -3.84 28.17 0.03
N ALA A 160 -4.45 29.29 -0.40
CA ALA A 160 -3.74 30.51 -0.81
C ALA A 160 -3.30 31.34 0.41
N SER A 161 -2.54 32.42 0.18
CA SER A 161 -2.21 33.41 1.22
C SER A 161 -3.46 33.92 1.93
N TRP A 162 -3.36 34.18 3.24
CA TRP A 162 -4.50 34.62 4.04
C TRP A 162 -5.13 35.91 3.50
N HIS A 163 -6.46 35.93 3.40
CA HIS A 163 -7.24 37.04 2.82
C HIS A 163 -8.47 37.37 3.70
N PRO A 164 -8.33 38.22 4.72
CA PRO A 164 -9.42 38.53 5.63
C PRO A 164 -10.56 39.27 4.91
N GLY A 165 -11.80 38.80 5.07
CA GLY A 165 -13.00 39.46 4.53
C GLY A 165 -13.21 39.31 3.02
N GLN A 166 -12.29 38.66 2.29
CA GLN A 166 -12.48 38.29 0.89
C GLN A 166 -12.90 36.82 0.82
N GLY A 167 -13.90 36.50 -0.01
CA GLY A 167 -14.25 35.11 -0.31
C GLY A 167 -13.06 34.39 -0.93
N CYS A 168 -12.97 33.07 -0.73
CA CYS A 168 -11.98 32.26 -1.43
C CYS A 168 -12.24 32.37 -2.93
N GLN A 169 -11.25 32.83 -3.71
CA GLN A 169 -11.32 32.69 -5.17
C GLN A 169 -11.16 31.20 -5.49
N GLU A 170 -12.14 30.62 -6.20
CA GLU A 170 -12.07 29.23 -6.64
C GLU A 170 -10.80 29.02 -7.45
N ALA A 171 -9.95 28.09 -7.01
CA ALA A 171 -8.91 27.56 -7.86
C ALA A 171 -9.63 26.84 -9.02
N MET A 172 -9.49 27.36 -10.24
CA MET A 172 -10.03 26.67 -11.41
C MET A 172 -9.54 25.22 -11.40
N PRO A 173 -10.41 24.22 -11.57
CA PRO A 173 -9.96 22.86 -11.80
C PRO A 173 -9.07 22.89 -13.04
N ILE A 174 -7.84 22.35 -12.93
CA ILE A 174 -6.99 22.10 -14.09
C ILE A 174 -7.74 21.09 -14.95
N THR A 175 -8.54 21.60 -15.86
CA THR A 175 -9.19 20.82 -16.89
C THR A 175 -8.07 20.57 -17.88
N PHE A 176 -7.46 19.38 -17.84
CA PHE A 176 -6.59 18.92 -18.92
C PHE A 176 -7.47 18.83 -20.18
N LEU A 177 -7.56 19.93 -20.93
CA LEU A 177 -8.06 19.91 -22.29
C LEU A 177 -6.91 19.47 -23.20
N PRO A 178 -7.03 18.34 -23.92
CA PRO A 178 -6.04 17.99 -24.92
C PRO A 178 -6.25 18.86 -26.16
N GLY A 179 -5.27 19.74 -26.41
CA GLY A 179 -4.96 20.22 -27.76
C GLY A 179 -5.67 21.48 -28.23
N GLU A 180 -5.12 22.64 -27.88
CA GLU A 180 -5.18 23.80 -28.76
C GLU A 180 -3.75 24.13 -29.20
N THR A 181 -3.46 23.77 -30.44
CA THR A 181 -2.29 24.27 -31.14
C THR A 181 -2.46 25.78 -31.31
N ARG A 182 -1.45 26.53 -30.86
CA ARG A 182 -1.34 27.98 -31.10
C ARG A 182 -1.32 28.22 -32.62
N THR A 183 -2.45 28.61 -33.20
CA THR A 183 -2.43 29.39 -34.43
C THR A 183 -2.01 30.80 -34.06
N THR A 184 -0.70 31.03 -34.15
CA THR A 184 -0.12 32.37 -34.17
C THR A 184 -0.78 33.17 -35.29
N SER A 185 -1.32 34.33 -34.91
CA SER A 185 -1.80 35.40 -35.78
C SER A 185 -0.94 35.55 -37.03
N SER A 186 -1.49 35.17 -38.18
CA SER A 186 -0.93 35.57 -39.47
C SER A 186 -1.30 37.02 -39.71
N SER A 187 -0.34 37.91 -39.48
CA SER A 187 -0.39 39.28 -39.97
C SER A 187 -0.52 39.24 -41.49
N SER A 188 -1.54 39.91 -42.02
CA SER A 188 -1.72 40.17 -43.45
C SER A 188 -0.48 40.88 -44.00
N ILE A 189 0.35 40.16 -44.74
CA ILE A 189 1.40 40.75 -45.58
C ILE A 189 0.77 41.00 -46.95
N THR A 190 0.49 42.26 -47.22
CA THR A 190 0.13 42.78 -48.54
C THR A 190 1.36 42.69 -49.46
N ILE A 191 1.39 41.72 -50.38
CA ILE A 191 2.34 41.76 -51.50
C ILE A 191 1.67 42.47 -52.68
N LYS A 192 2.26 43.62 -53.02
CA LYS A 192 2.02 44.41 -54.22
C LYS A 192 2.38 43.58 -55.47
N GLY A 193 1.44 43.44 -56.39
CA GLY A 193 1.68 42.94 -57.74
C GLY A 193 1.83 44.09 -58.74
N LEU A 194 3.05 44.24 -59.24
CA LEU A 194 3.49 44.97 -60.46
C LEU A 194 4.83 44.30 -60.77
N VAL A 195 5.25 43.93 -61.97
CA VAL A 195 4.77 43.89 -63.36
C VAL A 195 5.70 42.82 -64.00
N GLU A 196 5.40 42.09 -65.08
CA GLU A 196 5.93 42.36 -66.42
C GLU A 196 5.57 41.19 -67.38
N THR A 197 4.97 41.55 -68.51
CA THR A 197 5.30 41.16 -69.90
C THR A 197 5.60 39.69 -70.23
N SER A 198 4.71 39.06 -71.02
CA SER A 198 4.85 38.82 -72.48
C SER A 198 3.60 38.15 -73.04
#